data_AF-A0A180EQA1-F1
#
_entry.id   AF-A0A180EQA1-F1
#
_cell.length_a   1.000
_cell.length_b   1.000
_cell.length_c   1.000
_cell.angle_alpha   90.00
_cell.angle_beta   90.00
_cell.angle_gamma   90.00
#
_symmetry.space_group_name_H-M   'P 1'
#
loop_
_entity.id
_entity.type
_entity.pdbx_description
1 polymer ?
#
loop_
_entity_poly.entity_id
_entity_poly.type
_entity_poly.pdbx_seq_one_letter_code
_entity_poly.pdbx_strand_id
1 'polypeptide(L)'
;MIRHPLFLSILLLFGCQSRAQIQSATPSFTISVGAGLQAEVRPEGRLILKLRAEGGRTLAYGTQLKGLDRGPVTVKPTADWVGNNDVALADLPAGAYTVWAEFDQKEFGAADGFPYVLKSAEKTVTFAPFKQANLSLTKATRAPVFQETDLLKEFSFRSAALSDFHGRDVTVKAAILLPAGYADNPGKRYPIRYNVAGYGGRYTRVQRILGNESFMEWYTSGAGPQIISVYLDSDGPYGDNYQLNSANSGPFGDALIKELIPQLEAKYRALPGSDHRFVDGCSTGGWVSLALQTFYPDVFGGCYSYSPDPVTFSRMQLINLYEDPNAFFNASGYERPSSRDIYGDPTLSIRQEVTDENVTAPTGTYNTSRGQWGAWNALYSAKGEDGYPKPAFDPVTGKIDPTAVKHWRQYDLLQYTKKNWTTLGPKLQGKVYVWMGDMDNYYLNNALREYDAFLKTTSRPKSDAVIEFVPMEGHCSGYSGRRVLEQIMTRY
;
A
#
# COMPACT_ATOMS: atom_id res chain seq x y z
N MET A 1 69.73 -26.68 -50.98
CA MET A 1 70.11 -27.85 -50.16
C MET A 1 69.54 -27.64 -48.76
N ILE A 2 68.61 -28.52 -48.33
CA ILE A 2 68.38 -28.96 -46.93
C ILE A 2 67.88 -27.88 -45.92
N ARG A 3 66.85 -28.00 -45.08
CA ARG A 3 65.80 -28.99 -44.73
C ARG A 3 64.79 -28.31 -43.77
N HIS A 4 63.54 -28.78 -43.87
CA HIS A 4 62.49 -29.02 -42.85
C HIS A 4 61.83 -27.93 -41.96
N PRO A 5 60.53 -28.14 -41.63
CA PRO A 5 59.65 -27.15 -40.98
C PRO A 5 59.62 -27.29 -39.45
N LEU A 6 59.34 -26.19 -38.76
CA LEU A 6 59.05 -26.16 -37.32
C LEU A 6 57.69 -26.84 -37.04
N PHE A 7 57.72 -27.94 -36.28
CA PHE A 7 56.57 -28.48 -35.55
C PHE A 7 56.57 -27.89 -34.15
N LEU A 8 55.49 -27.19 -33.77
CA LEU A 8 55.24 -26.66 -32.44
C LEU A 8 54.39 -27.69 -31.67
N SER A 9 54.98 -28.35 -30.67
CA SER A 9 54.29 -29.27 -29.77
C SER A 9 53.63 -28.49 -28.63
N ILE A 10 52.30 -28.42 -28.60
CA ILE A 10 51.53 -27.90 -27.46
C ILE A 10 51.24 -29.08 -26.52
N LEU A 11 51.83 -29.07 -25.33
CA LEU A 11 51.48 -29.97 -24.23
C LEU A 11 50.12 -29.54 -23.63
N LEU A 12 49.11 -30.40 -23.74
CA LEU A 12 47.86 -30.33 -22.99
C LEU A 12 48.05 -30.97 -21.61
N LEU A 13 48.14 -30.15 -20.56
CA LEU A 13 48.04 -30.59 -19.17
C LEU A 13 46.55 -30.62 -18.77
N PHE A 14 45.96 -31.82 -18.73
CA PHE A 14 44.66 -32.06 -18.09
C PHE A 14 44.83 -32.00 -16.56
N GLY A 15 44.58 -30.82 -15.99
CA GLY A 15 44.40 -30.66 -14.55
C GLY A 15 43.01 -31.12 -14.13
N CYS A 16 42.89 -32.37 -13.68
CA CYS A 16 41.69 -32.88 -13.03
C CYS A 16 41.60 -32.24 -11.62
N GLN A 17 40.93 -31.09 -11.50
CA GLN A 17 40.52 -30.58 -10.19
C GLN A 17 39.27 -31.33 -9.76
N SER A 18 39.45 -32.34 -8.91
CA SER A 18 38.36 -32.86 -8.09
C SER A 18 37.89 -31.74 -7.16
N ARG A 19 36.81 -31.04 -7.52
CA ARG A 19 36.02 -30.28 -6.53
C ARG A 19 35.41 -31.31 -5.58
N ALA A 20 36.06 -31.53 -4.44
CA ALA A 20 35.38 -32.10 -3.29
C ALA A 20 34.19 -31.19 -3.00
N GLN A 21 32.99 -31.69 -3.25
CA GLN A 21 31.75 -31.01 -2.91
C GLN A 21 31.68 -31.03 -1.38
N ILE A 22 32.23 -29.99 -0.74
CA ILE A 22 32.01 -29.75 0.68
C ILE A 22 30.51 -29.58 0.81
N GLN A 23 29.86 -30.59 1.38
CA GLN A 23 28.45 -30.57 1.70
C GLN A 23 28.25 -29.49 2.77
N SER A 24 28.01 -28.26 2.34
CA SER A 24 27.77 -27.14 3.23
C SER A 24 26.53 -27.47 4.06
N ALA A 25 26.70 -27.58 5.38
CA ALA A 25 25.58 -27.80 6.27
C ALA A 25 24.53 -26.70 6.06
N THR A 26 23.28 -27.10 5.81
CA THR A 26 22.18 -26.16 5.64
C THR A 26 22.05 -25.29 6.90
N PRO A 27 22.04 -23.95 6.77
CA PRO A 27 21.92 -23.06 7.91
C PRO A 27 20.62 -23.34 8.68
N SER A 28 20.63 -23.19 10.00
CA SER A 28 19.42 -23.28 10.83
C SER A 28 19.25 -22.05 11.70
N PHE A 29 18.00 -21.67 11.96
CA PHE A 29 17.67 -20.52 12.78
C PHE A 29 16.70 -20.94 13.87
N THR A 30 17.09 -20.77 15.12
CA THR A 30 16.18 -20.95 16.25
C THR A 30 15.55 -19.60 16.58
N ILE A 31 14.25 -19.50 16.32
CA ILE A 31 13.44 -18.33 16.63
C ILE A 31 12.83 -18.54 18.01
N SER A 32 13.01 -17.58 18.90
CA SER A 32 12.37 -17.56 20.21
C SER A 32 11.73 -16.21 20.47
N VAL A 33 10.87 -16.14 21.48
CA VAL A 33 10.25 -14.89 21.92
C VAL A 33 10.82 -14.52 23.27
N GLY A 34 11.13 -13.24 23.48
CA GLY A 34 11.52 -12.72 24.78
C GLY A 34 10.38 -12.87 25.80
N ALA A 35 10.72 -13.12 27.06
CA ALA A 35 9.73 -13.39 28.12
C ALA A 35 8.62 -12.33 28.23
N GLY A 36 8.94 -11.05 27.99
CA GLY A 36 7.98 -9.95 28.03
C GLY A 36 6.97 -9.90 26.88
N LEU A 37 7.11 -10.75 25.85
CA LEU A 37 6.22 -10.81 24.69
C LEU A 37 5.55 -12.17 24.52
N GLN A 38 5.87 -13.18 25.36
CA GLN A 38 5.38 -14.55 25.18
C GLN A 38 3.85 -14.65 25.21
N ALA A 39 3.18 -13.82 26.02
CA ALA A 39 1.72 -13.77 26.11
C ALA A 39 1.04 -13.07 24.92
N GLU A 40 1.81 -12.47 24.01
CA GLU A 40 1.33 -11.61 22.92
C GLU A 40 1.80 -12.13 21.55
N VAL A 41 2.10 -13.42 21.48
CA VAL A 41 2.52 -14.13 20.26
C VAL A 41 1.35 -14.97 19.78
N ARG A 42 1.05 -14.86 18.49
CA ARG A 42 0.07 -15.73 17.86
C ARG A 42 0.65 -17.12 17.57
N PRO A 43 -0.19 -18.18 17.59
CA PRO A 43 0.26 -19.53 17.24
C PRO A 43 0.81 -19.66 15.82
N GLU A 44 0.36 -18.79 14.90
CA GLU A 44 0.77 -18.76 13.51
C GLU A 44 1.07 -17.33 13.06
N GLY A 45 2.03 -17.18 12.15
CA GLY A 45 2.39 -15.91 11.54
C GLY A 45 3.46 -16.09 10.46
N ARG A 46 3.80 -15.00 9.78
CA ARG A 46 4.82 -14.98 8.73
C ARG A 46 6.17 -14.65 9.34
N LEU A 47 7.11 -15.60 9.32
CA LEU A 47 8.51 -15.35 9.66
C LEU A 47 9.21 -14.76 8.44
N ILE A 48 9.88 -13.64 8.63
CA ILE A 48 10.74 -12.99 7.65
C ILE A 48 12.15 -12.93 8.22
N LEU A 49 13.07 -13.69 7.63
CA LEU A 49 14.49 -13.57 7.91
C LEU A 49 15.11 -12.54 6.98
N LYS A 50 15.77 -11.55 7.57
CA LYS A 50 16.51 -10.53 6.83
C LYS A 50 18.00 -10.69 7.05
N LEU A 51 18.75 -10.55 5.97
CA LEU A 51 20.19 -10.75 5.93
C LEU A 51 20.83 -9.63 5.12
N ARG A 52 21.95 -9.08 5.61
CA ARG A 52 22.70 -8.04 4.92
C ARG A 52 24.19 -8.34 5.00
N ALA A 53 24.81 -8.52 3.83
CA ALA A 53 26.27 -8.53 3.72
C ALA A 53 26.81 -7.11 3.93
N GLU A 54 28.08 -6.98 4.33
CA GLU A 54 28.72 -5.67 4.48
C GLU A 54 28.67 -4.86 3.18
N GLY A 55 28.14 -3.63 3.24
CA GLY A 55 27.92 -2.78 2.06
C GLY A 55 26.87 -3.28 1.06
N GLY A 56 26.23 -4.42 1.32
CA GLY A 56 25.23 -5.03 0.44
C GLY A 56 23.81 -4.56 0.70
N ARG A 57 22.91 -4.89 -0.25
CA ARG A 57 21.46 -4.73 -0.07
C ARG A 57 20.94 -5.76 0.94
N THR A 58 19.81 -5.44 1.57
CA THR A 58 19.12 -6.39 2.47
C THR A 58 18.40 -7.44 1.63
N LEU A 59 18.75 -8.71 1.87
CA LEU A 59 18.00 -9.87 1.39
C LEU A 59 16.93 -10.24 2.42
N ALA A 60 15.78 -10.68 1.95
CA ALA A 60 14.67 -11.10 2.80
C ALA A 60 14.10 -12.44 2.33
N TYR A 61 13.80 -13.32 3.28
CA TYR A 61 13.23 -14.63 3.02
C TYR A 61 12.06 -14.90 3.97
N GLY A 62 10.92 -15.24 3.40
CA GLY A 62 9.65 -15.42 4.11
C GLY A 62 9.20 -16.87 4.13
N THR A 63 8.70 -17.32 5.26
CA THR A 63 8.01 -18.61 5.41
C THR A 63 6.90 -18.52 6.46
N GLN A 64 5.90 -19.38 6.36
CA GLN A 64 4.89 -19.51 7.41
C GLN A 64 5.49 -20.23 8.61
N LEU A 65 5.33 -19.67 9.81
CA LEU A 65 5.83 -20.25 11.04
C LEU A 65 4.68 -20.55 12.01
N LYS A 66 4.73 -21.72 12.65
CA LYS A 66 3.75 -22.17 13.64
C LYS A 66 4.41 -22.59 14.95
N GLY A 67 3.68 -22.44 16.04
CA GLY A 67 4.05 -22.97 17.37
C GLY A 67 5.04 -22.12 18.15
N LEU A 68 5.30 -20.88 17.71
CA LEU A 68 6.22 -19.96 18.38
C LEU A 68 5.69 -19.50 19.77
N ASP A 69 4.37 -19.51 19.93
CA ASP A 69 3.65 -19.31 21.19
C ASP A 69 3.95 -20.40 22.24
N ARG A 70 4.33 -21.61 21.80
CA ARG A 70 4.61 -22.78 22.67
C ARG A 70 6.10 -22.96 23.01
N GLY A 71 6.98 -22.14 22.43
CA GLY A 71 8.41 -22.15 22.70
C GLY A 71 9.27 -21.91 21.46
N PRO A 72 10.61 -22.00 21.60
CA PRO A 72 11.51 -21.79 20.50
C PRO A 72 11.30 -22.77 19.35
N VAL A 73 11.27 -22.26 18.11
CA VAL A 73 11.12 -23.05 16.89
C VAL A 73 12.40 -22.98 16.08
N THR A 74 12.95 -24.15 15.71
CA THR A 74 14.12 -24.21 14.82
C THR A 74 13.66 -24.42 13.39
N VAL A 75 13.97 -23.46 12.53
CA VAL A 75 13.68 -23.50 11.10
C VAL A 75 14.95 -23.74 10.29
N LYS A 76 14.79 -24.40 9.14
CA LYS A 76 15.82 -24.58 8.13
C LYS A 76 15.28 -24.06 6.80
N PRO A 77 16.10 -23.43 5.96
CA PRO A 77 15.69 -23.09 4.61
C PRO A 77 15.28 -24.33 3.84
N THR A 78 14.16 -24.19 3.15
CA THR A 78 13.52 -25.21 2.32
C THR A 78 13.02 -24.54 1.04
N ALA A 79 12.63 -25.34 0.04
CA ALA A 79 12.26 -24.82 -1.28
C ALA A 79 10.99 -23.95 -1.30
N ASP A 80 10.18 -24.00 -0.24
CA ASP A 80 8.97 -23.19 -0.02
C ASP A 80 9.26 -21.80 0.58
N TRP A 81 10.52 -21.51 0.94
CA TRP A 81 10.89 -20.15 1.36
C TRP A 81 10.87 -19.22 0.15
N VAL A 82 10.18 -18.11 0.32
CA VAL A 82 10.10 -17.08 -0.70
C VAL A 82 11.18 -16.04 -0.43
N GLY A 83 12.13 -15.89 -1.35
CA GLY A 83 13.17 -14.87 -1.28
C GLY A 83 12.87 -13.65 -2.16
N ASN A 84 13.37 -12.48 -1.80
CA ASN A 84 13.32 -11.29 -2.66
C ASN A 84 14.43 -11.22 -3.72
N ASN A 85 15.05 -12.36 -4.03
CA ASN A 85 16.16 -12.48 -4.96
C ASN A 85 16.20 -13.91 -5.52
N ASP A 86 17.01 -14.12 -6.56
CA ASP A 86 17.10 -15.40 -7.26
C ASP A 86 17.99 -16.46 -6.56
N VAL A 87 18.59 -16.13 -5.42
CA VAL A 87 19.45 -17.04 -4.64
C VAL A 87 18.64 -17.60 -3.48
N ALA A 88 18.56 -18.93 -3.37
CA ALA A 88 17.93 -19.54 -2.20
C ALA A 88 18.75 -19.27 -0.94
N LEU A 89 18.09 -19.15 0.22
CA LEU A 89 18.77 -18.92 1.50
C LEU A 89 19.80 -20.02 1.84
N ALA A 90 19.58 -21.25 1.38
CA ALA A 90 20.53 -22.35 1.54
C ALA A 90 21.81 -22.18 0.70
N ASP A 91 21.74 -21.41 -0.38
CA ASP A 91 22.77 -21.26 -1.41
C ASP A 91 23.51 -19.92 -1.31
N LEU A 92 23.27 -19.15 -0.22
CA LEU A 92 23.96 -17.88 -0.01
C LEU A 92 25.49 -18.07 0.02
N PRO A 93 26.25 -17.16 -0.63
CA PRO A 93 27.71 -17.21 -0.61
C PRO A 93 28.27 -17.20 0.82
N ALA A 94 29.38 -17.89 1.00
CA ALA A 94 30.16 -17.82 2.24
C ALA A 94 30.53 -16.36 2.57
N GLY A 95 30.43 -15.98 3.84
CA GLY A 95 30.72 -14.60 4.24
C GLY A 95 30.03 -14.19 5.53
N ALA A 96 30.36 -13.00 6.03
CA ALA A 96 29.71 -12.41 7.19
C ALA A 96 28.40 -11.71 6.77
N TYR A 97 27.32 -11.99 7.49
CA TYR A 97 26.02 -11.37 7.31
C TYR A 97 25.50 -10.86 8.64
N THR A 98 24.95 -9.65 8.65
CA THR A 98 24.06 -9.19 9.70
C THR A 98 22.68 -9.80 9.46
N VAL A 99 22.14 -10.53 10.44
CA VAL A 99 20.85 -11.22 10.36
C VAL A 99 19.90 -10.78 11.46
N TRP A 100 18.61 -10.72 11.15
CA TRP A 100 17.55 -10.53 12.12
C TRP A 100 16.24 -11.16 11.63
N ALA A 101 15.32 -11.41 12.56
CA ALA A 101 14.01 -11.96 12.29
C ALA A 101 12.92 -10.93 12.56
N GLU A 102 11.90 -10.95 11.72
CA GLU A 102 10.61 -10.30 11.93
C GLU A 102 9.52 -11.36 11.86
N PHE A 103 8.54 -11.31 12.75
CA PHE A 103 7.38 -12.20 12.76
C PHE A 103 6.12 -11.34 12.65
N ASP A 104 5.54 -11.32 11.45
CA ASP A 104 4.29 -10.64 11.16
C ASP A 104 3.13 -11.54 11.59
N GLN A 105 2.32 -11.01 12.50
CA GLN A 105 1.17 -11.68 13.09
C GLN A 105 -0.05 -10.74 13.07
N LYS A 106 -0.05 -9.74 12.17
CA LYS A 106 -1.15 -8.80 12.08
C LYS A 106 -2.40 -9.51 11.55
N GLU A 107 -3.47 -9.44 12.33
CA GLU A 107 -4.80 -9.88 11.91
C GLU A 107 -5.73 -8.67 11.74
N PHE A 108 -6.45 -8.63 10.62
CA PHE A 108 -7.39 -7.56 10.35
C PHE A 108 -8.56 -7.58 11.35
N GLY A 109 -8.85 -6.42 11.94
CA GLY A 109 -10.00 -6.25 12.83
C GLY A 109 -9.88 -7.00 14.17
N ALA A 110 -8.70 -7.54 14.50
CA ALA A 110 -8.46 -8.09 15.83
C ALA A 110 -8.41 -6.95 16.87
N ALA A 111 -9.22 -7.07 17.93
CA ALA A 111 -9.33 -6.09 19.00
C ALA A 111 -8.65 -6.59 20.29
N ASP A 112 -7.54 -7.32 20.15
CA ASP A 112 -6.81 -7.95 21.26
C ASP A 112 -5.59 -7.13 21.74
N GLY A 113 -5.22 -6.06 21.02
CA GLY A 113 -4.06 -5.23 21.36
C GLY A 113 -2.72 -5.90 21.09
N PHE A 114 -2.70 -7.06 20.43
CA PHE A 114 -1.48 -7.77 20.10
C PHE A 114 -0.62 -6.92 19.14
N PRO A 115 0.72 -7.00 19.27
CA PRO A 115 1.61 -6.31 18.35
C PRO A 115 1.49 -6.90 16.95
N TYR A 116 1.64 -6.04 15.94
CA TYR A 116 1.57 -6.43 14.54
C TYR A 116 2.79 -7.24 14.11
N VAL A 117 3.97 -6.76 14.50
CA VAL A 117 5.25 -7.37 14.14
C VAL A 117 6.11 -7.50 15.37
N LEU A 118 6.69 -8.68 15.58
CA LEU A 118 7.74 -8.94 16.56
C LEU A 118 9.09 -8.96 15.86
N LYS A 119 10.14 -8.39 16.47
CA LYS A 119 11.46 -8.24 15.84
C LYS A 119 12.59 -8.62 16.79
N SER A 120 13.61 -9.31 16.25
CA SER A 120 14.86 -9.60 16.97
C SER A 120 15.85 -8.44 16.89
N ALA A 121 16.86 -8.48 17.78
CA ALA A 121 18.07 -7.71 17.55
C ALA A 121 18.82 -8.22 16.30
N GLU A 122 19.62 -7.34 15.69
CA GLU A 122 20.56 -7.71 14.65
C GLU A 122 21.73 -8.52 15.24
N LYS A 123 22.18 -9.55 14.52
CA LYS A 123 23.29 -10.41 14.91
C LYS A 123 24.19 -10.69 13.71
N THR A 124 25.51 -10.60 13.88
CA THR A 124 26.45 -11.02 12.84
C THR A 124 26.68 -12.53 12.88
N VAL A 125 26.62 -13.17 11.72
CA VAL A 125 26.87 -14.61 11.54
C VAL A 125 27.75 -14.84 10.31
N THR A 126 28.57 -15.89 10.32
CA THR A 126 29.44 -16.24 9.19
C THR A 126 28.91 -17.46 8.47
N PHE A 127 28.33 -17.29 7.27
CA PHE A 127 27.90 -18.35 6.36
C PHE A 127 29.10 -19.15 5.86
N ALA A 128 28.97 -20.49 5.90
CA ALA A 128 30.02 -21.48 5.65
C ALA A 128 31.36 -21.19 6.42
N PRO A 129 31.54 -21.67 7.67
CA PRO A 129 30.78 -22.75 8.32
C PRO A 129 29.69 -22.23 9.27
N PHE A 130 28.54 -21.79 8.73
CA PHE A 130 27.37 -21.52 9.57
C PHE A 130 26.61 -22.80 9.87
N LYS A 131 26.32 -23.06 11.14
CA LYS A 131 25.48 -24.18 11.56
C LYS A 131 24.14 -23.70 12.11
N GLN A 132 24.13 -22.67 12.95
CA GLN A 132 22.93 -22.21 13.64
C GLN A 132 23.04 -20.76 14.13
N ALA A 133 21.93 -20.02 14.12
CA ALA A 133 21.77 -18.77 14.88
C ALA A 133 20.49 -18.79 15.70
N ASN A 134 20.58 -18.23 16.91
CA ASN A 134 19.42 -17.99 17.76
C ASN A 134 19.01 -16.52 17.61
N LEU A 135 17.76 -16.27 17.26
CA LEU A 135 17.17 -14.95 17.09
C LEU A 135 15.97 -14.83 18.03
N SER A 136 16.13 -14.04 19.10
CA SER A 136 15.07 -13.80 20.08
C SER A 136 14.32 -12.52 19.73
N LEU A 137 13.01 -12.63 19.55
CA LEU A 137 12.09 -11.53 19.26
C LEU A 137 11.81 -10.75 20.55
N THR A 138 12.38 -9.56 20.66
CA THR A 138 12.35 -8.75 21.89
C THR A 138 11.76 -7.36 21.69
N LYS A 139 11.54 -6.95 20.45
CA LYS A 139 10.87 -5.69 20.10
C LYS A 139 9.52 -5.98 19.45
N ALA A 140 8.58 -5.07 19.65
CA ALA A 140 7.22 -5.20 19.14
C ALA A 140 6.77 -3.88 18.52
N THR A 141 6.17 -3.95 17.33
CA THR A 141 5.49 -2.84 16.66
C THR A 141 3.99 -2.95 16.94
N ARG A 142 3.40 -1.88 17.47
CA ARG A 142 1.99 -1.83 17.92
C ARG A 142 1.21 -0.76 17.17
N ALA A 143 -0.12 -0.87 17.25
CA ALA A 143 -1.00 0.24 16.95
C ALA A 143 -0.62 1.46 17.83
N PRO A 144 -0.55 2.68 17.30
CA PRO A 144 -0.44 3.87 18.11
C PRO A 144 -1.62 3.97 19.08
N VAL A 145 -1.36 4.36 20.33
CA VAL A 145 -2.42 4.75 21.27
C VAL A 145 -3.03 6.06 20.78
N PHE A 146 -4.35 6.13 20.72
CA PHE A 146 -5.06 7.35 20.36
C PHE A 146 -5.26 8.23 21.60
N GLN A 147 -4.86 9.50 21.51
CA GLN A 147 -5.00 10.47 22.59
C GLN A 147 -6.04 11.51 22.18
N GLU A 148 -7.21 11.48 22.83
CA GLU A 148 -8.23 12.51 22.65
C GLU A 148 -7.80 13.85 23.26
N THR A 149 -8.27 14.94 22.66
CA THR A 149 -8.19 16.30 23.19
C THR A 149 -9.57 16.95 23.08
N ASP A 150 -9.71 18.23 23.44
CA ASP A 150 -10.97 18.95 23.23
C ASP A 150 -11.37 19.04 21.75
N LEU A 151 -10.39 19.14 20.86
CA LEU A 151 -10.61 19.21 19.41
C LEU A 151 -10.51 17.85 18.71
N LEU A 152 -9.69 16.93 19.21
CA LEU A 152 -9.46 15.62 18.58
C LEU A 152 -10.22 14.52 19.31
N LYS A 153 -11.13 13.84 18.59
CA LYS A 153 -11.93 12.72 19.11
C LYS A 153 -11.68 11.44 18.32
N GLU A 154 -11.71 10.31 18.99
CA GLU A 154 -11.81 9.00 18.36
C GLU A 154 -13.27 8.70 18.07
N PHE A 155 -13.54 8.11 16.91
CA PHE A 155 -14.85 7.59 16.58
C PHE A 155 -14.73 6.16 16.12
N SER A 156 -15.55 5.27 16.69
CA SER A 156 -15.63 3.88 16.27
C SER A 156 -17.04 3.35 16.43
N PHE A 157 -17.44 2.46 15.52
CA PHE A 157 -18.70 1.74 15.61
C PHE A 157 -18.58 0.36 14.97
N ARG A 158 -19.44 -0.58 15.38
CA ARG A 158 -19.59 -1.87 14.71
C ARG A 158 -20.35 -1.69 13.40
N SER A 159 -19.72 -1.99 12.27
CA SER A 159 -20.35 -1.94 10.95
C SER A 159 -21.21 -3.18 10.72
N ALA A 160 -22.49 -3.00 10.39
CA ALA A 160 -23.36 -4.13 10.11
C ALA A 160 -22.97 -4.78 8.77
N ALA A 161 -22.81 -3.98 7.72
CA ALA A 161 -22.45 -4.45 6.38
C ALA A 161 -21.13 -5.23 6.36
N LEU A 162 -20.10 -4.75 7.06
CA LEU A 162 -18.82 -5.47 7.15
C LEU A 162 -18.92 -6.69 8.06
N SER A 163 -19.67 -6.61 9.18
CA SER A 163 -19.79 -7.75 10.07
C SER A 163 -20.50 -8.93 9.41
N ASP A 164 -21.55 -8.65 8.64
CA ASP A 164 -22.29 -9.65 7.88
C ASP A 164 -21.41 -10.29 6.80
N PHE A 165 -20.60 -9.50 6.09
CA PHE A 165 -19.67 -10.01 5.08
C PHE A 165 -18.59 -10.92 5.68
N HIS A 166 -18.01 -10.52 6.82
CA HIS A 166 -16.89 -11.24 7.45
C HIS A 166 -17.35 -12.38 8.38
N GLY A 167 -18.66 -12.51 8.65
CA GLY A 167 -19.21 -13.52 9.56
C GLY A 167 -18.80 -13.32 11.02
N ARG A 168 -18.34 -12.12 11.39
CA ARG A 168 -17.89 -11.74 12.73
C ARG A 168 -17.98 -10.23 12.88
N ASP A 169 -17.92 -9.73 14.11
CA ASP A 169 -17.93 -8.29 14.35
C ASP A 169 -16.71 -7.59 13.71
N VAL A 170 -17.00 -6.52 12.97
CA VAL A 170 -16.03 -5.62 12.36
C VAL A 170 -16.29 -4.19 12.82
N THR A 171 -15.27 -3.57 13.41
CA THR A 171 -15.32 -2.19 13.88
C THR A 171 -14.67 -1.26 12.86
N VAL A 172 -15.38 -0.23 12.45
CA VAL A 172 -14.86 0.88 11.64
C VAL A 172 -14.38 1.98 12.58
N LYS A 173 -13.23 2.59 12.27
CA LYS A 173 -12.58 3.65 13.06
C LYS A 173 -12.31 4.89 12.24
N ALA A 174 -12.36 6.05 12.89
CA ALA A 174 -11.99 7.34 12.31
C ALA A 174 -11.50 8.28 13.43
N ALA A 175 -10.75 9.31 13.05
CA ALA A 175 -10.46 10.43 13.94
C ALA A 175 -11.22 11.67 13.49
N ILE A 176 -11.74 12.42 14.45
CA ILE A 176 -12.53 13.63 14.21
C ILE A 176 -11.77 14.81 14.79
N LEU A 177 -11.33 15.72 13.94
CA LEU A 177 -10.76 17.00 14.32
C LEU A 177 -11.84 18.08 14.17
N LEU A 178 -12.27 18.61 15.30
CA LEU A 178 -13.28 19.65 15.41
C LEU A 178 -12.65 21.03 15.15
N PRO A 179 -13.42 22.00 14.59
CA PRO A 179 -12.94 23.35 14.42
C PRO A 179 -12.78 24.07 15.77
N ALA A 180 -11.91 25.07 15.83
CA ALA A 180 -11.78 25.90 17.02
C ALA A 180 -13.10 26.61 17.36
N GLY A 181 -13.42 26.69 18.66
CA GLY A 181 -14.68 27.22 19.17
C GLY A 181 -15.89 26.29 19.01
N TYR A 182 -15.70 25.02 18.59
CA TYR A 182 -16.82 24.08 18.40
C TYR A 182 -17.70 23.96 19.66
N ALA A 183 -17.09 23.80 20.85
CA ALA A 183 -17.79 23.66 22.11
C ALA A 183 -18.57 24.94 22.52
N ASP A 184 -17.97 26.11 22.27
CA ASP A 184 -18.55 27.41 22.64
C ASP A 184 -19.69 27.86 21.71
N ASN A 185 -19.88 27.17 20.58
CA ASN A 185 -20.89 27.50 19.57
C ASN A 185 -21.87 26.33 19.35
N PRO A 186 -22.71 25.98 20.34
CA PRO A 186 -23.57 24.79 20.28
C PRO A 186 -24.66 24.86 19.19
N GLY A 187 -25.05 26.06 18.74
CA GLY A 187 -26.01 26.25 17.66
C GLY A 187 -25.41 26.20 16.24
N LYS A 188 -24.07 26.25 16.11
CA LYS A 188 -23.40 26.29 14.81
C LYS A 188 -23.24 24.88 14.24
N ARG A 189 -23.51 24.76 12.93
CA ARG A 189 -23.25 23.56 12.12
C ARG A 189 -22.09 23.79 11.17
N TYR A 190 -21.40 22.73 10.79
CA TYR A 190 -20.15 22.79 10.05
C TYR A 190 -20.16 21.85 8.83
N PRO A 191 -19.49 22.22 7.72
CA PRO A 191 -19.17 21.26 6.67
C PRO A 191 -18.26 20.15 7.20
N ILE A 192 -18.13 19.07 6.43
CA ILE A 192 -17.24 17.95 6.73
C ILE A 192 -16.25 17.73 5.59
N ARG A 193 -14.97 17.56 5.94
CA ARG A 193 -13.93 17.04 5.07
C ARG A 193 -13.57 15.61 5.49
N TYR A 194 -13.58 14.67 4.56
CA TYR A 194 -13.10 13.31 4.73
C TYR A 194 -11.70 13.17 4.12
N ASN A 195 -10.69 12.97 4.96
CA ASN A 195 -9.31 12.80 4.55
C ASN A 195 -8.92 11.31 4.51
N VAL A 196 -8.49 10.86 3.34
CA VAL A 196 -7.96 9.51 3.11
C VAL A 196 -6.43 9.56 3.11
N ALA A 197 -5.78 8.60 3.77
CA ALA A 197 -4.32 8.51 3.77
C ALA A 197 -3.79 8.00 2.42
N GLY A 198 -2.50 8.23 2.16
CA GLY A 198 -1.74 7.35 1.27
C GLY A 198 -1.58 5.95 1.87
N TYR A 199 -1.11 5.01 1.05
CA TYR A 199 -1.05 3.59 1.40
C TYR A 199 -0.44 3.32 2.79
N GLY A 200 -1.10 2.48 3.58
CA GLY A 200 -0.63 2.08 4.91
C GLY A 200 -0.83 3.13 6.01
N GLY A 201 -1.27 4.34 5.66
CA GLY A 201 -1.64 5.36 6.64
C GLY A 201 -2.97 5.06 7.33
N ARG A 202 -3.06 5.39 8.61
CA ARG A 202 -4.25 5.13 9.45
C ARG A 202 -4.83 6.42 9.99
N TYR A 203 -6.05 6.38 10.52
CA TYR A 203 -6.73 7.56 11.10
C TYR A 203 -5.89 8.21 12.22
N THR A 204 -5.12 7.41 12.96
CA THR A 204 -4.22 7.85 14.04
C THR A 204 -3.11 8.81 13.57
N ARG A 205 -2.84 8.90 12.25
CA ARG A 205 -1.84 9.82 11.67
C ARG A 205 -2.11 11.28 12.00
N VAL A 206 -3.37 11.63 12.29
CA VAL A 206 -3.77 12.98 12.69
C VAL A 206 -2.97 13.47 13.90
N GLN A 207 -2.60 12.59 14.84
CA GLN A 207 -1.83 12.97 16.02
C GLN A 207 -0.47 13.58 15.64
N ARG A 208 0.18 13.06 14.59
CA ARG A 208 1.42 13.64 14.03
C ARG A 208 1.15 15.00 13.35
N ILE A 209 -0.01 15.17 12.71
CA ILE A 209 -0.39 16.43 12.08
C ILE A 209 -0.61 17.51 13.15
N LEU A 210 -1.28 17.18 14.26
CA LEU A 210 -1.49 18.11 15.38
C LEU A 210 -0.19 18.42 16.14
N GLY A 211 0.82 17.55 16.05
CA GLY A 211 2.15 17.83 16.57
C GLY A 211 2.92 18.92 15.80
N ASN A 212 2.39 19.41 14.68
CA ASN A 212 2.97 20.56 13.96
C ASN A 212 2.39 21.87 14.54
N GLU A 213 3.21 22.60 15.30
CA GLU A 213 2.84 23.85 15.95
C GLU A 213 2.29 24.89 14.96
N SER A 214 2.99 25.13 13.84
CA SER A 214 2.55 26.10 12.83
C SER A 214 1.18 25.78 12.21
N PHE A 215 0.86 24.49 12.06
CA PHE A 215 -0.46 24.06 11.60
C PHE A 215 -1.51 24.35 12.67
N MET A 216 -1.24 24.01 13.94
CA MET A 216 -2.20 24.20 15.03
C MET A 216 -2.42 25.67 15.41
N GLU A 217 -1.39 26.51 15.33
CA GLU A 217 -1.51 27.96 15.48
C GLU A 217 -2.45 28.54 14.42
N TRP A 218 -2.26 28.16 13.15
CA TRP A 218 -3.16 28.57 12.08
C TRP A 218 -4.57 28.00 12.28
N TYR A 219 -4.69 26.70 12.55
CA TYR A 219 -5.97 25.99 12.67
C TYR A 219 -6.84 26.52 13.81
N THR A 220 -6.22 26.99 14.91
CA THR A 220 -6.94 27.55 16.06
C THR A 220 -7.08 29.07 16.04
N SER A 221 -6.43 29.75 15.09
CA SER A 221 -6.60 31.19 14.86
C SER A 221 -7.97 31.54 14.28
N GLY A 222 -8.30 32.84 14.27
CA GLY A 222 -9.49 33.34 13.56
C GLY A 222 -9.47 33.14 12.04
N ALA A 223 -8.31 32.83 11.45
CA ALA A 223 -8.16 32.45 10.05
C ALA A 223 -8.21 30.92 9.82
N GLY A 224 -8.35 30.14 10.90
CA GLY A 224 -8.45 28.69 10.87
C GLY A 224 -9.80 28.22 10.30
N PRO A 225 -9.86 26.97 9.80
CA PRO A 225 -11.02 26.50 9.08
C PRO A 225 -12.17 26.14 10.02
N GLN A 226 -13.37 26.58 9.67
CA GLN A 226 -14.61 26.25 10.37
C GLN A 226 -15.25 25.01 9.73
N ILE A 227 -14.55 23.88 9.81
CA ILE A 227 -14.91 22.60 9.20
C ILE A 227 -14.57 21.44 10.14
N ILE A 228 -15.37 20.37 10.11
CA ILE A 228 -15.03 19.13 10.79
C ILE A 228 -14.16 18.29 9.86
N SER A 229 -12.95 17.92 10.29
CA SER A 229 -12.07 17.05 9.51
C SER A 229 -12.12 15.61 10.04
N VAL A 230 -12.55 14.68 9.21
CA VAL A 230 -12.66 13.25 9.49
C VAL A 230 -11.50 12.54 8.80
N TYR A 231 -10.60 11.93 9.57
CA TYR A 231 -9.51 11.12 9.04
C TYR A 231 -9.95 9.66 9.03
N LEU A 232 -10.08 9.09 7.83
CA LEU A 232 -10.56 7.72 7.65
C LEU A 232 -9.44 6.70 7.96
N ASP A 233 -9.85 5.57 8.54
CA ASP A 233 -9.02 4.36 8.62
C ASP A 233 -9.26 3.49 7.38
N SER A 234 -8.19 3.18 6.66
CA SER A 234 -8.25 2.34 5.47
C SER A 234 -7.78 0.92 5.72
N ASP A 235 -7.56 0.46 6.96
CA ASP A 235 -7.16 -0.93 7.19
C ASP A 235 -8.22 -1.93 6.68
N GLY A 236 -7.77 -2.98 6.01
CA GLY A 236 -8.58 -4.06 5.46
C GLY A 236 -7.92 -5.44 5.62
N PRO A 237 -8.59 -6.52 5.19
CA PRO A 237 -8.07 -7.90 5.30
C PRO A 237 -6.82 -8.16 4.44
N TYR A 238 -6.70 -7.47 3.32
CA TYR A 238 -5.61 -7.64 2.35
C TYR A 238 -4.81 -6.35 2.10
N GLY A 239 -4.68 -5.50 3.12
CA GLY A 239 -4.07 -4.17 2.98
C GLY A 239 -5.12 -3.08 3.02
N ASP A 240 -4.86 -1.95 2.38
CA ASP A 240 -5.81 -0.84 2.41
C ASP A 240 -7.12 -1.18 1.66
N ASN A 241 -8.27 -0.79 2.22
CA ASN A 241 -9.60 -1.14 1.71
C ASN A 241 -10.14 -0.18 0.64
N TYR A 242 -9.43 0.92 0.37
CA TYR A 242 -9.79 1.95 -0.63
C TYR A 242 -11.17 2.61 -0.44
N GLN A 243 -11.84 2.39 0.69
CA GLN A 243 -13.17 2.91 0.98
C GLN A 243 -14.21 2.55 -0.11
N LEU A 244 -14.02 1.40 -0.77
CA LEU A 244 -14.87 0.92 -1.85
C LEU A 244 -15.31 -0.52 -1.61
N ASN A 245 -16.41 -0.91 -2.26
CA ASN A 245 -16.88 -2.28 -2.22
C ASN A 245 -15.97 -3.18 -3.05
N SER A 246 -15.59 -4.32 -2.47
CA SER A 246 -14.77 -5.35 -3.10
C SER A 246 -15.31 -6.74 -2.78
N ALA A 247 -15.18 -7.66 -3.74
CA ALA A 247 -15.50 -9.08 -3.54
C ALA A 247 -14.60 -9.78 -2.50
N ASN A 248 -13.42 -9.24 -2.22
CA ASN A 248 -12.44 -9.84 -1.32
C ASN A 248 -12.39 -9.14 0.05
N SER A 249 -12.45 -7.81 0.06
CA SER A 249 -12.33 -7.03 1.30
C SER A 249 -13.67 -6.75 1.97
N GLY A 250 -14.77 -6.80 1.22
CA GLY A 250 -16.12 -6.51 1.70
C GLY A 250 -16.63 -5.13 1.29
N PRO A 251 -17.84 -4.77 1.74
CA PRO A 251 -18.54 -3.57 1.27
C PRO A 251 -18.11 -2.28 2.01
N PHE A 252 -16.82 -1.92 1.95
CA PHE A 252 -16.30 -0.72 2.64
C PHE A 252 -16.87 0.60 2.09
N GLY A 253 -17.27 0.65 0.81
CA GLY A 253 -17.97 1.80 0.25
C GLY A 253 -19.35 1.98 0.88
N ASP A 254 -20.11 0.90 1.05
CA ASP A 254 -21.38 0.96 1.77
C ASP A 254 -21.20 1.31 3.24
N ALA A 255 -20.19 0.73 3.91
CA ALA A 255 -19.88 1.06 5.29
C ALA A 255 -19.54 2.56 5.47
N LEU A 256 -18.79 3.15 4.53
CA LEU A 256 -18.55 4.59 4.52
C LEU A 256 -19.85 5.39 4.30
N ILE A 257 -20.52 5.14 3.18
CA ILE A 257 -21.58 6.02 2.67
C ILE A 257 -22.89 5.86 3.46
N LYS A 258 -23.24 4.62 3.84
CA LYS A 258 -24.54 4.29 4.45
C LYS A 258 -24.47 4.16 5.97
N GLU A 259 -23.28 3.98 6.55
CA GLU A 259 -23.15 3.78 8.00
C GLU A 259 -22.31 4.87 8.67
N LEU A 260 -21.06 5.09 8.25
CA LEU A 260 -20.16 6.05 8.90
C LEU A 260 -20.64 7.50 8.72
N ILE A 261 -20.92 7.92 7.48
CA ILE A 261 -21.34 9.31 7.19
C ILE A 261 -22.60 9.68 8.00
N PRO A 262 -23.71 8.93 7.95
CA PRO A 262 -24.91 9.28 8.71
C PRO A 262 -24.70 9.36 10.22
N GLN A 263 -23.89 8.47 10.79
CA GLN A 263 -23.59 8.50 12.22
C GLN A 263 -22.76 9.71 12.63
N LEU A 264 -21.77 10.08 11.81
CA LEU A 264 -20.99 11.29 12.06
C LEU A 264 -21.85 12.55 11.95
N GLU A 265 -22.74 12.63 10.96
CA GLU A 265 -23.64 13.78 10.81
C GLU A 265 -24.65 13.91 11.96
N ALA A 266 -25.13 12.78 12.47
CA ALA A 266 -26.00 12.75 13.65
C ALA A 266 -25.27 13.18 14.93
N LYS A 267 -23.99 12.82 15.08
CA LYS A 267 -23.20 13.08 16.29
C LYS A 267 -22.53 14.45 16.30
N TYR A 268 -22.04 14.92 15.15
CA TYR A 268 -21.15 16.09 15.05
C TYR A 268 -21.75 17.19 14.18
N ARG A 269 -22.78 17.88 14.68
CA ARG A 269 -23.39 19.13 14.16
C ARG A 269 -23.04 19.47 12.70
N ALA A 270 -23.33 18.55 11.79
CA ALA A 270 -22.93 18.68 10.41
C ALA A 270 -23.96 19.52 9.65
N LEU A 271 -23.49 20.26 8.63
CA LEU A 271 -24.36 20.81 7.61
C LEU A 271 -24.88 19.66 6.74
N PRO A 272 -26.20 19.58 6.50
CA PRO A 272 -26.78 18.50 5.72
C PRO A 272 -26.52 18.70 4.22
N GLY A 273 -26.43 17.60 3.47
CA GLY A 273 -26.38 17.63 2.00
C GLY A 273 -24.97 17.54 1.43
N SER A 274 -24.89 17.18 0.15
CA SER A 274 -23.62 16.90 -0.52
C SER A 274 -22.70 18.11 -0.62
N ASP A 275 -23.25 19.31 -0.78
CA ASP A 275 -22.48 20.52 -1.04
C ASP A 275 -21.59 20.94 0.13
N HIS A 276 -21.80 20.32 1.30
CA HIS A 276 -21.02 20.53 2.51
C HIS A 276 -20.13 19.34 2.89
N ARG A 277 -19.98 18.35 1.98
CA ARG A 277 -19.07 17.22 2.15
C ARG A 277 -17.94 17.26 1.12
N PHE A 278 -16.72 17.22 1.61
CA PHE A 278 -15.51 17.23 0.78
C PHE A 278 -14.69 15.97 1.05
N VAL A 279 -13.97 15.51 0.04
CA VAL A 279 -13.05 14.36 0.19
C VAL A 279 -11.69 14.69 -0.40
N ASP A 280 -10.62 14.30 0.27
CA ASP A 280 -9.27 14.56 -0.21
C ASP A 280 -8.30 13.49 0.25
N GLY A 281 -7.14 13.47 -0.40
CA GLY A 281 -6.03 12.63 -0.03
C GLY A 281 -4.91 12.70 -1.05
N CYS A 282 -3.82 12.02 -0.72
CA CYS A 282 -2.68 11.88 -1.62
C CYS A 282 -2.32 10.42 -1.86
N SER A 283 -1.72 10.09 -3.01
CA SER A 283 -1.35 8.72 -3.38
C SER A 283 -2.60 7.84 -3.51
N THR A 284 -2.66 6.70 -2.82
CA THR A 284 -3.89 5.92 -2.60
C THR A 284 -5.07 6.80 -2.19
N GLY A 285 -4.90 7.74 -1.26
CA GLY A 285 -5.96 8.66 -0.85
C GLY A 285 -6.37 9.64 -1.96
N GLY A 286 -5.46 9.96 -2.86
CA GLY A 286 -5.73 10.74 -4.07
C GLY A 286 -6.66 9.96 -5.00
N TRP A 287 -6.38 8.66 -5.22
CA TRP A 287 -7.25 7.82 -6.04
C TRP A 287 -8.60 7.61 -5.37
N VAL A 288 -8.63 7.31 -4.07
CA VAL A 288 -9.88 7.10 -3.33
C VAL A 288 -10.76 8.34 -3.34
N SER A 289 -10.20 9.53 -3.13
CA SER A 289 -10.97 10.79 -3.18
C SER A 289 -11.58 11.04 -4.57
N LEU A 290 -10.83 10.78 -5.65
CA LEU A 290 -11.35 10.90 -7.02
C LEU A 290 -12.38 9.81 -7.35
N ALA A 291 -12.14 8.57 -6.92
CA ALA A 291 -13.05 7.44 -7.11
C ALA A 291 -14.36 7.64 -6.37
N LEU A 292 -14.33 8.10 -5.12
CA LEU A 292 -15.53 8.41 -4.34
C LEU A 292 -16.36 9.52 -4.98
N GLN A 293 -15.72 10.60 -5.47
CA GLN A 293 -16.41 11.66 -6.20
C GLN A 293 -17.02 11.16 -7.52
N THR A 294 -16.39 10.19 -8.17
CA THR A 294 -16.81 9.63 -9.47
C THR A 294 -17.94 8.61 -9.32
N PHE A 295 -17.84 7.68 -8.36
CA PHE A 295 -18.82 6.61 -8.13
C PHE A 295 -19.99 7.05 -7.26
N TYR A 296 -19.80 8.03 -6.38
CA TYR A 296 -20.83 8.57 -5.50
C TYR A 296 -20.96 10.11 -5.67
N PRO A 297 -21.22 10.61 -6.89
CA PRO A 297 -21.18 12.04 -7.19
C PRO A 297 -22.26 12.88 -6.49
N ASP A 298 -23.30 12.23 -5.97
CA ASP A 298 -24.38 12.84 -5.19
C ASP A 298 -24.09 12.85 -3.68
N VAL A 299 -22.98 12.25 -3.22
CA VAL A 299 -22.62 12.22 -1.79
C VAL A 299 -21.66 13.36 -1.44
N PHE A 300 -20.72 13.67 -2.34
CA PHE A 300 -19.66 14.66 -2.14
C PHE A 300 -19.86 15.89 -3.04
N GLY A 301 -19.65 17.07 -2.44
CA GLY A 301 -19.71 18.38 -3.07
C GLY A 301 -18.39 18.81 -3.71
N GLY A 302 -17.28 18.16 -3.35
CA GLY A 302 -16.01 18.34 -4.03
C GLY A 302 -14.94 17.34 -3.60
N CYS A 303 -13.99 17.08 -4.49
CA CYS A 303 -12.79 16.32 -4.22
C CYS A 303 -11.51 17.09 -4.54
N TYR A 304 -10.49 16.84 -3.74
CA TYR A 304 -9.14 17.39 -3.88
C TYR A 304 -8.15 16.23 -3.90
N SER A 305 -7.89 15.73 -5.11
CA SER A 305 -7.06 14.54 -5.36
C SER A 305 -5.62 14.94 -5.64
N TYR A 306 -4.66 14.38 -4.93
CA TYR A 306 -3.24 14.65 -5.18
C TYR A 306 -2.52 13.36 -5.53
N SER A 307 -1.81 13.37 -6.65
CA SER A 307 -1.02 12.24 -7.16
C SER A 307 -1.75 10.88 -7.02
N PRO A 308 -2.99 10.75 -7.54
CA PRO A 308 -3.75 9.52 -7.41
C PRO A 308 -2.97 8.31 -7.95
N ASP A 309 -3.16 7.13 -7.35
CA ASP A 309 -2.88 5.82 -7.98
C ASP A 309 -3.42 5.78 -9.43
N PRO A 310 -3.08 4.76 -10.26
CA PRO A 310 -3.49 4.75 -11.65
C PRO A 310 -5.01 4.87 -11.84
N VAL A 311 -5.45 6.00 -12.39
CA VAL A 311 -6.87 6.27 -12.70
C VAL A 311 -7.35 5.48 -13.92
N THR A 312 -6.44 4.83 -14.64
CA THR A 312 -6.73 3.87 -15.70
C THR A 312 -5.70 2.74 -15.71
N PHE A 313 -6.14 1.55 -16.10
CA PHE A 313 -5.31 0.34 -16.12
C PHE A 313 -4.59 0.13 -17.45
N SER A 314 -4.76 1.04 -18.42
CA SER A 314 -3.85 1.19 -19.56
C SER A 314 -2.46 1.69 -19.15
N ARG A 315 -2.35 2.25 -17.92
CA ARG A 315 -1.14 2.82 -17.33
C ARG A 315 -1.06 2.50 -15.84
N MET A 316 -1.11 1.21 -15.48
CA MET A 316 -0.79 0.76 -14.12
C MET A 316 0.71 0.90 -13.90
N GLN A 317 1.13 2.07 -13.41
CA GLN A 317 2.52 2.56 -13.54
C GLN A 317 2.91 2.61 -15.03
N LEU A 318 3.80 1.72 -15.48
CA LEU A 318 4.19 1.59 -16.89
C LEU A 318 3.56 0.38 -17.61
N ILE A 319 2.64 -0.33 -16.95
CA ILE A 319 1.98 -1.52 -17.48
C ILE A 319 0.67 -1.12 -18.16
N ASN A 320 0.48 -1.55 -19.40
CA ASN A 320 -0.84 -1.59 -20.01
C ASN A 320 -1.47 -2.96 -19.75
N LEU A 321 -2.25 -3.09 -18.67
CA LEU A 321 -2.86 -4.37 -18.28
C LEU A 321 -3.81 -4.93 -19.35
N TYR A 322 -4.27 -4.11 -20.30
CA TYR A 322 -5.19 -4.54 -21.35
C TYR A 322 -4.49 -5.13 -22.57
N GLU A 323 -3.24 -4.77 -22.83
CA GLU A 323 -2.55 -5.08 -24.08
C GLU A 323 -1.21 -5.78 -23.87
N ASP A 324 -0.51 -5.48 -22.77
CA ASP A 324 0.78 -6.09 -22.51
C ASP A 324 0.62 -7.59 -22.17
N PRO A 325 1.50 -8.46 -22.70
CA PRO A 325 1.51 -9.87 -22.32
C PRO A 325 2.19 -10.12 -20.97
N ASN A 326 2.98 -9.16 -20.49
CA ASN A 326 3.82 -9.30 -19.30
C ASN A 326 3.91 -7.98 -18.54
N ALA A 327 3.79 -8.01 -17.22
CA ALA A 327 3.89 -6.87 -16.32
C ALA A 327 5.35 -6.45 -16.06
N PHE A 328 6.28 -7.41 -16.01
CA PHE A 328 7.68 -7.16 -15.65
C PHE A 328 8.53 -6.66 -16.81
N PHE A 329 8.25 -7.07 -18.04
CA PHE A 329 9.01 -6.65 -19.23
C PHE A 329 8.14 -6.01 -20.29
N ASN A 330 8.65 -4.92 -20.88
CA ASN A 330 8.02 -4.29 -22.03
C ASN A 330 8.24 -5.06 -23.33
N ALA A 331 7.58 -4.63 -24.41
CA ALA A 331 7.67 -5.27 -25.72
C ALA A 331 9.10 -5.32 -26.30
N SER A 332 10.00 -4.43 -25.84
CA SER A 332 11.41 -4.40 -26.22
C SER A 332 12.30 -5.26 -25.32
N GLY A 333 11.73 -5.98 -24.34
CA GLY A 333 12.46 -6.85 -23.42
C GLY A 333 13.12 -6.13 -22.24
N TYR A 334 12.88 -4.83 -22.04
CA TYR A 334 13.40 -4.11 -20.87
C TYR A 334 12.53 -4.36 -19.65
N GLU A 335 13.18 -4.56 -18.51
CA GLU A 335 12.50 -4.64 -17.23
C GLU A 335 11.86 -3.29 -16.88
N ARG A 336 10.57 -3.31 -16.53
CA ARG A 336 9.82 -2.10 -16.22
C ARG A 336 10.16 -1.60 -14.82
N PRO A 337 10.51 -0.31 -14.68
CA PRO A 337 10.58 0.30 -13.37
C PRO A 337 9.18 0.52 -12.79
N SER A 338 9.05 0.33 -11.48
CA SER A 338 7.88 0.71 -10.69
C SER A 338 8.04 2.11 -10.08
N SER A 339 9.28 2.55 -9.86
CA SER A 339 9.58 3.88 -9.37
C SER A 339 10.85 4.52 -9.94
N ARG A 340 10.97 5.83 -9.73
CA ARG A 340 12.08 6.69 -10.14
C ARG A 340 12.27 7.86 -9.18
N ASP A 341 13.42 8.50 -9.24
CA ASP A 341 13.60 9.84 -8.68
C ASP A 341 12.99 10.93 -9.59
N ILE A 342 13.08 12.20 -9.16
CA ILE A 342 12.51 13.34 -9.90
C ILE A 342 13.33 13.73 -11.15
N TYR A 343 14.50 13.13 -11.37
CA TYR A 343 15.31 13.33 -12.59
C TYR A 343 15.11 12.20 -13.60
N GLY A 344 14.38 11.16 -13.23
CA GLY A 344 14.02 10.05 -14.09
C GLY A 344 14.85 8.79 -13.87
N ASP A 345 15.76 8.76 -12.89
CA ASP A 345 16.58 7.59 -12.63
C ASP A 345 15.75 6.50 -11.94
N PRO A 346 15.60 5.29 -12.53
CA PRO A 346 14.84 4.20 -11.94
C PRO A 346 15.41 3.72 -10.60
N THR A 347 14.55 3.54 -9.59
CA THR A 347 14.99 3.11 -8.25
C THR A 347 14.44 1.75 -7.81
N LEU A 348 13.36 1.26 -8.45
CA LEU A 348 12.75 -0.04 -8.18
C LEU A 348 12.12 -0.60 -9.47
N SER A 349 12.18 -1.92 -9.67
CA SER A 349 11.45 -2.60 -10.73
C SER A 349 10.10 -3.16 -10.25
N ILE A 350 9.13 -3.30 -11.16
CA ILE A 350 7.83 -3.93 -10.87
C ILE A 350 8.04 -5.34 -10.32
N ARG A 351 8.96 -6.10 -10.94
CA ARG A 351 9.30 -7.44 -10.47
C ARG A 351 9.82 -7.40 -9.04
N GLN A 352 10.76 -6.51 -8.75
CA GLN A 352 11.34 -6.42 -7.40
C GLN A 352 10.28 -6.05 -6.36
N GLU A 353 9.40 -5.09 -6.66
CA GLU A 353 8.28 -4.70 -5.80
C GLU A 353 7.34 -5.89 -5.50
N VAL A 354 6.96 -6.65 -6.53
CA VAL A 354 6.11 -7.84 -6.38
C VAL A 354 6.81 -8.95 -5.61
N THR A 355 8.10 -9.18 -5.86
CA THR A 355 8.86 -10.21 -5.13
C THR A 355 9.03 -9.83 -3.66
N ASP A 356 9.27 -8.55 -3.35
CA ASP A 356 9.31 -8.07 -1.96
C ASP A 356 7.96 -8.29 -1.24
N GLU A 357 6.82 -8.10 -1.93
CA GLU A 357 5.49 -8.42 -1.38
C GLU A 357 5.25 -9.94 -1.24
N ASN A 358 5.76 -10.77 -2.15
CA ASN A 358 5.68 -12.23 -2.03
C ASN A 358 6.37 -12.71 -0.72
N VAL A 359 7.47 -12.06 -0.31
CA VAL A 359 8.19 -12.40 0.93
C VAL A 359 7.29 -12.20 2.16
N THR A 360 6.57 -11.09 2.22
CA THR A 360 5.73 -10.74 3.39
C THR A 360 4.37 -11.40 3.39
N ALA A 361 3.91 -11.90 2.24
CA ALA A 361 2.61 -12.53 2.11
C ALA A 361 2.45 -13.82 2.92
N PRO A 362 1.36 -13.99 3.69
CA PRO A 362 1.07 -15.24 4.41
C PRO A 362 1.10 -16.47 3.50
N THR A 363 0.59 -16.36 2.27
CA THR A 363 0.59 -17.45 1.27
C THR A 363 1.86 -17.52 0.43
N GLY A 364 2.80 -16.60 0.62
CA GLY A 364 3.98 -16.46 -0.24
C GLY A 364 3.70 -15.82 -1.60
N THR A 365 2.50 -15.26 -1.80
CA THR A 365 2.08 -14.62 -3.05
C THR A 365 1.49 -13.23 -2.79
N TYR A 366 1.90 -12.24 -3.59
CA TYR A 366 1.62 -10.82 -3.35
C TYR A 366 0.13 -10.48 -3.21
N ASN A 367 -0.77 -11.26 -3.82
CA ASN A 367 -2.22 -11.08 -3.70
C ASN A 367 -2.74 -11.23 -2.25
N THR A 368 -1.91 -11.70 -1.30
CA THR A 368 -2.23 -11.71 0.14
C THR A 368 -1.25 -10.90 1.00
N SER A 369 -0.28 -10.18 0.40
CA SER A 369 0.82 -9.47 1.08
C SER A 369 0.40 -8.37 2.05
N ARG A 370 -0.84 -7.88 1.91
CA ARG A 370 -1.29 -6.61 2.51
C ARG A 370 -0.43 -5.40 2.07
N GLY A 371 0.37 -5.56 1.02
CA GLY A 371 1.10 -4.51 0.30
C GLY A 371 0.26 -3.90 -0.82
N GLN A 372 0.85 -2.96 -1.56
CA GLN A 372 0.15 -2.14 -2.56
C GLN A 372 -0.46 -2.98 -3.68
N TRP A 373 0.31 -3.93 -4.23
CA TRP A 373 -0.18 -4.84 -5.25
C TRP A 373 -1.20 -5.83 -4.68
N GLY A 374 -1.00 -6.31 -3.46
CA GLY A 374 -1.99 -7.10 -2.73
C GLY A 374 -3.33 -6.39 -2.58
N ALA A 375 -3.33 -5.13 -2.16
CA ALA A 375 -4.53 -4.32 -1.99
C ALA A 375 -5.22 -4.01 -3.32
N TRP A 376 -4.48 -3.70 -4.40
CA TRP A 376 -5.07 -3.52 -5.73
C TRP A 376 -5.76 -4.80 -6.21
N ASN A 377 -5.16 -5.98 -6.02
CA ASN A 377 -5.80 -7.24 -6.39
C ASN A 377 -7.02 -7.52 -5.51
N ALA A 378 -6.93 -7.26 -4.21
CA ALA A 378 -8.06 -7.40 -3.31
C ALA A 378 -9.22 -6.48 -3.73
N LEU A 379 -8.95 -5.25 -4.12
CA LEU A 379 -9.97 -4.31 -4.55
C LEU A 379 -10.58 -4.68 -5.92
N TYR A 380 -9.73 -4.89 -6.92
CA TYR A 380 -10.14 -4.91 -8.33
C TYR A 380 -10.44 -6.30 -8.88
N SER A 381 -9.98 -7.38 -8.24
CA SER A 381 -10.18 -8.74 -8.72
C SER A 381 -11.42 -9.40 -8.13
N ALA A 382 -11.94 -10.38 -8.87
CA ALA A 382 -12.88 -11.34 -8.32
C ALA A 382 -12.17 -12.24 -7.29
N LYS A 383 -12.96 -12.92 -6.47
CA LYS A 383 -12.47 -13.97 -5.59
C LYS A 383 -12.06 -15.19 -6.42
N GLY A 384 -10.87 -15.72 -6.17
CA GLY A 384 -10.36 -16.95 -6.75
C GLY A 384 -11.01 -18.20 -6.16
N GLU A 385 -10.78 -19.35 -6.79
CA GLU A 385 -11.27 -20.66 -6.32
C GLU A 385 -10.65 -21.06 -4.98
N ASP A 386 -9.45 -20.56 -4.68
CA ASP A 386 -8.73 -20.72 -3.42
C ASP A 386 -9.26 -19.81 -2.29
N GLY A 387 -10.23 -18.94 -2.60
CA GLY A 387 -10.80 -17.98 -1.66
C GLY A 387 -10.01 -16.68 -1.50
N TYR A 388 -8.90 -16.50 -2.21
CA TYR A 388 -8.07 -15.29 -2.19
C TYR A 388 -8.35 -14.38 -3.41
N PRO A 389 -7.89 -13.12 -3.41
CA PRO A 389 -7.99 -12.28 -4.60
C PRO A 389 -7.29 -12.92 -5.80
N LYS A 390 -7.96 -13.01 -6.94
CA LYS A 390 -7.34 -13.56 -8.16
C LYS A 390 -6.26 -12.59 -8.68
N PRO A 391 -4.98 -12.98 -8.83
CA PRO A 391 -3.93 -12.08 -9.26
C PRO A 391 -4.10 -11.61 -10.72
N ALA A 392 -3.80 -10.33 -11.01
CA ALA A 392 -3.84 -9.76 -12.35
C ALA A 392 -2.74 -10.29 -13.28
N PHE A 393 -1.63 -10.74 -12.69
CA PHE A 393 -0.52 -11.40 -13.39
C PHE A 393 0.18 -12.39 -12.46
N ASP A 394 0.86 -13.34 -13.08
CA ASP A 394 1.62 -14.38 -12.39
C ASP A 394 2.76 -13.76 -11.54
N PRO A 395 2.88 -14.14 -10.25
CA PRO A 395 3.77 -13.49 -9.28
C PRO A 395 5.28 -13.68 -9.56
N VAL A 396 5.66 -14.63 -10.43
CA VAL A 396 7.06 -14.99 -10.70
C VAL A 396 7.47 -14.62 -12.12
N THR A 397 6.62 -14.93 -13.10
CA THR A 397 6.89 -14.70 -14.51
C THR A 397 6.42 -13.33 -14.99
N GLY A 398 5.47 -12.70 -14.28
CA GLY A 398 4.84 -11.44 -14.68
C GLY A 398 3.83 -11.60 -15.81
N LYS A 399 3.52 -12.82 -16.26
CA LYS A 399 2.54 -13.06 -17.33
C LYS A 399 1.16 -12.56 -16.90
N ILE A 400 0.57 -11.64 -17.67
CA ILE A 400 -0.73 -11.05 -17.37
C ILE A 400 -1.85 -12.09 -17.59
N ASP A 401 -2.83 -12.13 -16.68
CA ASP A 401 -4.07 -12.90 -16.83
C ASP A 401 -5.22 -11.98 -17.31
N PRO A 402 -5.59 -12.02 -18.60
CA PRO A 402 -6.67 -11.20 -19.15
C PRO A 402 -8.02 -11.44 -18.47
N THR A 403 -8.24 -12.63 -17.90
CA THR A 403 -9.48 -12.97 -17.19
C THR A 403 -9.60 -12.20 -15.89
N ALA A 404 -8.50 -12.08 -15.14
CA ALA A 404 -8.45 -11.28 -13.92
C ALA A 404 -8.62 -9.78 -14.26
N VAL A 405 -7.86 -9.29 -15.24
CA VAL A 405 -7.91 -7.89 -15.69
C VAL A 405 -9.29 -7.49 -16.24
N LYS A 406 -10.05 -8.42 -16.82
CA LYS A 406 -11.44 -8.14 -17.25
C LYS A 406 -12.31 -7.67 -16.09
N HIS A 407 -12.14 -8.23 -14.89
CA HIS A 407 -12.88 -7.81 -13.70
C HIS A 407 -12.45 -6.42 -13.22
N TRP A 408 -11.17 -6.08 -13.39
CA TRP A 408 -10.64 -4.78 -12.98
C TRP A 408 -11.35 -3.64 -13.69
N ARG A 409 -11.69 -3.78 -14.98
CA ARG A 409 -12.28 -2.73 -15.83
C ARG A 409 -13.42 -1.91 -15.21
N GLN A 410 -14.21 -2.48 -14.28
CA GLN A 410 -15.28 -1.74 -13.61
C GLN A 410 -14.78 -0.64 -12.65
N TYR A 411 -13.53 -0.74 -12.18
CA TYR A 411 -12.86 0.21 -11.30
C TYR A 411 -11.95 1.19 -12.04
N ASP A 412 -11.78 1.04 -13.36
CA ASP A 412 -11.01 1.98 -14.17
C ASP A 412 -11.80 3.30 -14.28
N LEU A 413 -11.31 4.35 -13.64
CA LEU A 413 -12.00 5.65 -13.57
C LEU A 413 -12.12 6.29 -14.96
N LEU A 414 -11.12 6.15 -15.84
CA LEU A 414 -11.20 6.65 -17.20
C LEU A 414 -12.32 5.96 -18.00
N GLN A 415 -12.36 4.64 -17.97
CA GLN A 415 -13.37 3.86 -18.70
C GLN A 415 -14.77 4.10 -18.13
N TYR A 416 -14.89 4.16 -16.80
CA TYR A 416 -16.15 4.49 -16.14
C TYR A 416 -16.64 5.88 -16.52
N THR A 417 -15.78 6.90 -16.43
CA THR A 417 -16.15 8.29 -16.76
C THR A 417 -16.50 8.42 -18.24
N LYS A 418 -15.74 7.80 -19.15
CA LYS A 418 -16.06 7.74 -20.59
C LYS A 418 -17.44 7.17 -20.85
N LYS A 419 -17.73 6.01 -20.27
CA LYS A 419 -18.98 5.29 -20.47
C LYS A 419 -20.19 6.06 -19.95
N ASN A 420 -20.02 6.82 -18.86
CA ASN A 420 -21.14 7.43 -18.13
C ASN A 420 -21.20 8.96 -18.26
N TRP A 421 -20.40 9.59 -19.13
CA TRP A 421 -20.23 11.05 -19.13
C TRP A 421 -21.54 11.84 -19.24
N THR A 422 -22.51 11.39 -20.05
CA THR A 422 -23.78 12.08 -20.22
C THR A 422 -24.56 12.27 -18.92
N THR A 423 -24.48 11.31 -17.99
CA THR A 423 -25.15 11.39 -16.68
C THR A 423 -24.23 11.84 -15.56
N LEU A 424 -22.94 11.50 -15.66
CA LEU A 424 -21.93 11.81 -14.65
C LEU A 424 -21.41 13.25 -14.77
N GLY A 425 -21.14 13.72 -15.99
CA GLY A 425 -20.54 15.03 -16.27
C GLY A 425 -21.26 16.20 -15.59
N PRO A 426 -22.61 16.30 -15.67
CA PRO A 426 -23.35 17.34 -14.95
C PRO A 426 -23.15 17.31 -13.44
N LYS A 427 -22.99 16.12 -12.85
CA LYS A 427 -22.83 15.95 -11.40
C LYS A 427 -21.43 16.25 -10.90
N LEU A 428 -20.44 16.29 -11.79
CA LEU A 428 -19.04 16.59 -11.47
C LEU A 428 -18.69 18.07 -11.61
N GLN A 429 -19.60 18.91 -12.13
CA GLN A 429 -19.33 20.33 -12.35
C GLN A 429 -18.94 21.04 -11.05
N GLY A 430 -17.81 21.73 -11.09
CA GLY A 430 -17.17 22.45 -10.00
C GLY A 430 -16.53 21.55 -8.95
N LYS A 431 -16.68 20.22 -9.03
CA LYS A 431 -16.37 19.31 -7.91
C LYS A 431 -14.95 18.76 -7.94
N VAL A 432 -14.25 18.78 -9.07
CA VAL A 432 -13.01 18.00 -9.22
C VAL A 432 -11.79 18.90 -9.32
N TYR A 433 -10.89 18.78 -8.34
CA TYR A 433 -9.53 19.29 -8.41
C TYR A 433 -8.54 18.13 -8.30
N VAL A 434 -7.58 18.06 -9.22
CA VAL A 434 -6.49 17.08 -9.20
C VAL A 434 -5.16 17.79 -9.36
N TRP A 435 -4.20 17.46 -8.49
CA TRP A 435 -2.81 17.89 -8.60
C TRP A 435 -1.91 16.69 -8.91
N MET A 436 -0.91 16.88 -9.77
CA MET A 436 0.05 15.85 -10.14
C MET A 436 1.45 16.44 -10.38
N GLY A 437 2.46 15.84 -9.76
CA GLY A 437 3.85 16.10 -10.11
C GLY A 437 4.17 15.48 -11.47
N ASP A 438 4.79 16.22 -12.38
CA ASP A 438 5.12 15.68 -13.70
C ASP A 438 6.25 14.64 -13.65
N MET A 439 7.07 14.70 -12.59
CA MET A 439 8.08 13.71 -12.26
C MET A 439 7.63 12.82 -11.11
N ASP A 440 6.34 12.45 -11.11
CA ASP A 440 5.78 11.49 -10.15
C ASP A 440 6.68 10.25 -10.04
N ASN A 441 7.02 9.91 -8.80
CA ASN A 441 7.99 8.88 -8.49
C ASN A 441 7.53 7.48 -8.87
N TYR A 442 6.23 7.25 -9.10
CA TYR A 442 5.66 5.94 -9.40
C TYR A 442 5.02 5.89 -10.80
N TYR A 443 5.35 6.85 -11.67
CA TYR A 443 4.83 6.93 -13.04
C TYR A 443 3.30 7.10 -13.13
N LEU A 444 2.65 7.55 -12.06
CA LEU A 444 1.18 7.68 -11.97
C LEU A 444 0.64 8.82 -12.83
N ASN A 445 1.49 9.82 -13.10
CA ASN A 445 1.19 10.93 -13.98
C ASN A 445 0.73 10.47 -15.38
N ASN A 446 1.24 9.35 -15.88
CA ASN A 446 0.87 8.81 -17.20
C ASN A 446 -0.62 8.43 -17.29
N ALA A 447 -1.15 7.73 -16.28
CA ALA A 447 -2.56 7.38 -16.21
C ALA A 447 -3.44 8.64 -16.16
N LEU A 448 -3.03 9.63 -15.36
CA LEU A 448 -3.76 10.88 -15.24
C LEU A 448 -3.74 11.72 -16.53
N ARG A 449 -2.66 11.68 -17.31
CA ARG A 449 -2.60 12.35 -18.62
C ARG A 449 -3.63 11.80 -19.60
N GLU A 450 -3.86 10.48 -19.61
CA GLU A 450 -4.92 9.88 -20.44
C GLU A 450 -6.33 10.29 -19.96
N TYR A 451 -6.51 10.42 -18.64
CA TYR A 451 -7.75 10.91 -18.05
C TYR A 451 -8.03 12.37 -18.40
N ASP A 452 -7.04 13.25 -18.22
CA ASP A 452 -7.10 14.67 -18.57
C ASP A 452 -7.36 14.89 -20.07
N ALA A 453 -6.66 14.14 -20.93
CA ALA A 453 -6.88 14.17 -22.37
C ALA A 453 -8.34 13.85 -22.72
N PHE A 454 -8.93 12.83 -22.09
CA PHE A 454 -10.35 12.53 -22.29
C PHE A 454 -11.27 13.65 -21.78
N LEU A 455 -11.07 14.16 -20.56
CA LEU A 455 -11.92 15.23 -20.01
C LEU A 455 -11.94 16.46 -20.92
N LYS A 456 -10.80 16.80 -21.54
CA LYS A 456 -10.72 17.88 -22.52
C LYS A 456 -11.54 17.63 -23.80
N THR A 457 -11.89 16.40 -24.14
CA THR A 457 -12.77 16.10 -25.30
C THR A 457 -14.26 16.14 -24.98
N THR A 458 -14.62 16.17 -23.69
CA THR A 458 -16.02 16.11 -23.27
C THR A 458 -16.84 17.29 -23.76
N SER A 459 -18.12 17.03 -24.02
CA SER A 459 -19.12 18.05 -24.35
C SER A 459 -20.47 17.63 -23.78
N ARG A 460 -21.33 18.61 -23.49
CA ARG A 460 -22.68 18.41 -22.90
C ARG A 460 -22.66 17.56 -21.61
N PRO A 461 -22.03 18.04 -20.51
CA PRO A 461 -21.32 19.31 -20.39
C PRO A 461 -19.85 19.18 -20.80
N LYS A 462 -19.20 20.32 -21.03
CA LYS A 462 -17.75 20.39 -21.05
C LYS A 462 -17.26 20.20 -19.62
N SER A 463 -16.27 19.34 -19.40
CA SER A 463 -15.66 19.20 -18.07
C SER A 463 -14.99 20.51 -17.65
N ASP A 464 -15.25 20.92 -16.42
CA ASP A 464 -14.61 22.04 -15.72
C ASP A 464 -13.64 21.57 -14.63
N ALA A 465 -13.33 20.27 -14.62
CA ALA A 465 -12.37 19.69 -13.70
C ALA A 465 -11.00 20.37 -13.87
N VAL A 466 -10.38 20.74 -12.76
CA VAL A 466 -9.05 21.33 -12.75
C VAL A 466 -8.03 20.21 -12.55
N ILE A 467 -7.19 19.95 -13.55
CA ILE A 467 -6.07 19.01 -13.44
C ILE A 467 -4.77 19.79 -13.65
N GLU A 468 -4.01 19.95 -12.56
CA GLU A 468 -2.73 20.66 -12.54
C GLU A 468 -1.58 19.66 -12.63
N PHE A 469 -0.74 19.80 -13.66
CA PHE A 469 0.56 19.11 -13.74
C PHE A 469 1.66 20.10 -13.41
N VAL A 470 2.45 19.83 -12.37
CA VAL A 470 3.54 20.72 -11.93
C VAL A 470 4.89 20.16 -12.37
N PRO A 471 5.66 20.88 -13.21
CA PRO A 471 6.97 20.43 -13.67
C PRO A 471 7.95 20.22 -12.52
N MET A 472 8.83 19.21 -12.65
CA MET A 472 9.90 18.89 -11.69
C MET A 472 9.46 18.55 -10.26
N GLU A 473 8.15 18.40 -10.04
CA GLU A 473 7.61 17.96 -8.76
C GLU A 473 7.39 16.44 -8.75
N GLY A 474 7.65 15.85 -7.58
CA GLY A 474 7.52 14.42 -7.32
C GLY A 474 6.15 14.02 -6.79
N HIS A 475 6.06 12.77 -6.35
CA HIS A 475 4.84 12.21 -5.78
C HIS A 475 4.42 12.98 -4.52
N CYS A 476 3.18 13.50 -4.50
CA CYS A 476 2.59 14.18 -3.36
C CYS A 476 3.31 15.45 -2.85
N SER A 477 4.35 15.96 -3.53
CA SER A 477 5.15 17.08 -3.01
C SER A 477 4.34 18.38 -2.88
N GLY A 478 3.32 18.58 -3.72
CA GLY A 478 2.39 19.70 -3.64
C GLY A 478 1.23 19.53 -2.65
N TYR A 479 1.12 18.38 -1.97
CA TYR A 479 0.01 18.09 -1.06
C TYR A 479 0.25 18.70 0.33
N SER A 480 -0.72 19.50 0.77
CA SER A 480 -0.75 20.06 2.12
C SER A 480 -2.18 20.09 2.63
N GLY A 481 -2.41 19.56 3.83
CA GLY A 481 -3.72 19.59 4.46
C GLY A 481 -4.24 21.03 4.64
N ARG A 482 -3.34 21.99 4.92
CA ARG A 482 -3.69 23.40 5.00
C ARG A 482 -4.14 23.95 3.64
N ARG A 483 -3.38 23.70 2.56
CA ARG A 483 -3.73 24.15 1.21
C ARG A 483 -5.11 23.64 0.80
N VAL A 484 -5.41 22.36 1.05
CA VAL A 484 -6.72 21.77 0.76
C VAL A 484 -7.82 22.43 1.58
N LEU A 485 -7.61 22.64 2.87
CA LEU A 485 -8.58 23.33 3.73
C LEU A 485 -8.82 24.77 3.27
N GLU A 486 -7.78 25.50 2.89
CA GLU A 486 -7.89 26.85 2.30
C GLU A 486 -8.69 26.83 0.99
N GLN A 487 -8.44 25.87 0.10
CA GLN A 487 -9.23 25.70 -1.13
C GLN A 487 -10.70 25.39 -0.84
N ILE A 488 -10.98 24.53 0.15
CA ILE A 488 -12.35 24.24 0.59
C ILE A 488 -13.02 25.52 1.11
N MET A 489 -12.34 26.30 1.96
CA MET A 489 -12.87 27.56 2.52
C MET A 489 -13.19 28.62 1.46
N THR A 490 -12.51 28.65 0.32
CA THR A 490 -12.86 29.60 -0.76
C THR A 490 -14.19 29.29 -1.43
N ARG A 491 -14.77 28.11 -1.16
CA ARG A 491 -15.95 27.60 -1.84
C ARG A 491 -17.25 27.77 -1.04
N TYR A 492 -17.19 28.07 0.26
CA TYR A 492 -18.37 28.17 1.12
C TYR A 492 -18.34 29.39 2.06
#